data_AF-A0A6B9RYZ2-F1
#
_entry.id   AF-A0A6B9RYZ2-F1
#
_cell.length_a   1.000
_cell.length_b   1.000
_cell.length_c   1.000
_cell.angle_alpha   90.00
_cell.angle_beta   90.00
_cell.angle_gamma   90.00
#
_symmetry.space_group_name_H-M   'P 1'
#
loop_
_entity.id
_entity.type
_entity.pdbx_description
1 polymer ?
#
loop_
_entity_poly.entity_id
_entity_poly.type
_entity_poly.pdbx_seq_one_letter_code
_entity_poly.pdbx_strand_id
1 'polypeptide(L)'
;MKGLVFIVCVTISVTLASGLTEEQKEKVKIVHKECQDDPATHADENKLSDSYKGVEVTGLGAHFLCMSKKLGMQKDNGNVDREAIKRKLSDVITVPEKLQEAVDKCAVQKATPEDTAEHVLKCFHDYAGHVLHAHDHHH
;
A
#
# COMPACT_ATOMS: atom_id res chain seq x y z
N MET A 1 -15.22 45.31 37.57
CA MET A 1 -15.27 43.85 37.37
C MET A 1 -16.28 43.55 36.27
N LYS A 2 -15.83 43.26 35.05
CA LYS A 2 -16.65 42.70 33.98
C LYS A 2 -15.84 41.56 33.39
N GLY A 3 -16.29 40.33 33.66
CA GLY A 3 -15.55 39.10 33.39
C GLY A 3 -15.39 38.86 31.89
N LEU A 4 -14.15 38.60 31.49
CA LEU A 4 -13.80 37.99 30.22
C LEU A 4 -14.17 36.50 30.30
N VAL A 5 -15.28 36.12 29.68
CA VAL A 5 -15.62 34.72 29.43
C VAL A 5 -14.93 34.32 28.13
N PHE A 6 -13.71 33.79 28.24
CA PHE A 6 -13.04 33.11 27.13
C PHE A 6 -13.67 31.72 26.96
N ILE A 7 -14.61 31.59 26.02
CA ILE A 7 -15.07 30.29 25.55
C ILE A 7 -13.96 29.73 24.66
N VAL A 8 -13.05 28.97 25.28
CA VAL A 8 -12.08 28.14 24.56
C VAL A 8 -12.85 26.91 24.05
N CYS A 9 -13.37 27.03 22.83
CA CYS A 9 -13.80 25.88 22.04
C CYS A 9 -12.54 25.06 21.71
N VAL A 10 -12.23 24.05 22.53
CA VAL A 10 -11.26 23.02 22.21
C VAL A 10 -11.86 22.19 21.06
N THR A 11 -11.64 22.63 19.83
CA THR A 11 -11.86 21.79 18.65
C THR A 11 -10.84 20.66 18.74
N ILE A 12 -11.29 19.49 19.19
CA ILE A 12 -10.56 18.24 19.05
C ILE A 12 -10.47 17.98 17.55
N SER A 13 -9.41 18.50 16.93
CA SER A 13 -9.02 18.16 15.58
C SER A 13 -8.61 16.68 15.62
N VAL A 14 -9.55 15.78 15.39
CA VAL A 14 -9.24 14.38 15.08
C VAL A 14 -8.45 14.42 13.78
N THR A 15 -7.12 14.41 13.88
CA THR A 15 -6.26 14.16 12.73
C THR A 15 -6.54 12.73 12.33
N LEU A 16 -7.39 12.56 11.31
CA LEU A 16 -7.52 11.32 10.57
C LEU A 16 -6.12 10.96 10.09
N ALA A 17 -5.48 10.01 10.77
CA ALA A 17 -4.24 9.41 10.31
C ALA A 17 -4.56 8.69 9.00
N SER A 18 -4.35 9.37 7.88
CA SER A 18 -4.52 8.82 6.55
C SER A 18 -3.33 7.90 6.26
N GLY A 19 -3.52 6.58 6.30
CA GLY A 19 -2.52 5.60 5.87
C GLY A 19 -2.54 4.30 6.66
N LEU A 20 -1.62 3.40 6.31
CA LEU A 20 -1.46 2.10 6.97
C LEU A 20 -1.10 2.26 8.46
N THR A 21 -1.60 1.35 9.30
CA THR A 21 -1.19 1.20 10.70
C THR A 21 0.24 0.70 10.82
N GLU A 22 0.87 0.90 11.99
CA GLU A 22 2.23 0.39 12.23
C GLU A 22 2.33 -1.13 12.09
N GLU A 23 1.30 -1.86 12.54
CA GLU A 23 1.20 -3.32 12.35
C GLU A 23 1.18 -3.70 10.86
N GLN A 24 0.41 -2.97 10.04
CA GLN A 24 0.35 -3.20 8.60
C GLN A 24 1.69 -2.90 7.92
N LYS A 25 2.36 -1.81 8.31
CA LYS A 25 3.70 -1.47 7.80
C LYS A 25 4.73 -2.54 8.16
N GLU A 26 4.71 -3.00 9.41
CA GLU A 26 5.62 -4.06 9.86
C GLU A 26 5.39 -5.36 9.10
N LYS A 27 4.12 -5.72 8.86
CA LYS A 27 3.80 -6.87 8.01
C LYS A 27 4.36 -6.73 6.60
N VAL A 28 4.28 -5.54 5.99
CA VAL A 28 4.89 -5.29 4.66
C VAL A 28 6.40 -5.47 4.71
N LYS A 29 7.08 -4.95 5.75
CA LYS A 29 8.54 -5.12 5.92
C LYS A 29 8.95 -6.58 6.08
N ILE A 30 8.22 -7.35 6.88
CA ILE A 30 8.49 -8.78 7.07
C ILE A 30 8.34 -9.53 5.76
N VAL A 31 7.22 -9.31 5.04
CA VAL A 31 6.99 -9.97 3.75
C VAL A 31 8.04 -9.56 2.71
N HIS A 32 8.41 -8.27 2.67
CA HIS A 32 9.48 -7.77 1.81
C HIS A 32 10.81 -8.48 2.08
N LYS A 33 11.19 -8.57 3.36
CA LYS A 33 12.38 -9.30 3.77
C LYS A 33 12.33 -10.76 3.35
N GLU A 34 11.21 -11.45 3.57
CA GLU A 34 11.06 -12.84 3.14
C GLU A 34 11.23 -13.02 1.62
N CYS A 35 10.69 -12.09 0.83
CA CYS A 35 10.85 -12.11 -0.64
C CYS A 35 12.27 -11.68 -1.08
N GLN A 36 12.99 -10.88 -0.30
CA GLN A 36 14.38 -10.54 -0.58
C GLN A 36 15.37 -11.65 -0.21
N ASP A 37 15.07 -12.43 0.84
CA ASP A 37 15.95 -13.49 1.32
C ASP A 37 15.91 -14.74 0.39
N ASP A 38 14.87 -14.90 -0.43
CA ASP A 38 14.78 -15.96 -1.45
C ASP A 38 15.46 -15.49 -2.77
N PRO A 39 16.52 -16.18 -3.24
CA PRO A 39 17.20 -15.83 -4.50
C PRO A 39 16.29 -15.82 -5.73
N ALA A 40 15.18 -16.57 -5.73
CA ALA A 40 14.23 -16.62 -6.84
C ALA A 40 13.35 -15.37 -6.93
N THR A 41 13.21 -14.63 -5.83
CA THR A 41 12.36 -13.45 -5.73
C THR A 41 13.11 -12.20 -5.31
N HIS A 42 14.43 -12.30 -5.10
CA HIS A 42 15.30 -11.17 -4.79
C HIS A 42 15.21 -10.09 -5.89
N ALA A 43 15.15 -8.83 -5.47
CA ALA A 43 15.05 -7.67 -6.35
C ALA A 43 16.01 -6.56 -5.92
N ASP A 44 16.49 -5.80 -6.90
CA ASP A 44 17.28 -4.61 -6.65
C ASP A 44 16.42 -3.53 -5.97
N GLU A 45 16.83 -3.10 -4.78
CA GLU A 45 16.09 -2.12 -3.96
C GLU A 45 15.94 -0.76 -4.65
N ASN A 46 16.95 -0.33 -5.43
CA ASN A 46 16.86 0.93 -6.15
C ASN A 46 15.80 0.83 -7.25
N LYS A 47 15.76 -0.30 -7.98
CA LYS A 47 14.71 -0.55 -8.98
C LYS A 47 13.32 -0.63 -8.35
N LEU A 48 13.17 -1.26 -7.18
CA LEU A 48 11.89 -1.29 -6.46
C LEU A 48 11.43 0.13 -6.12
N SER A 49 12.31 0.92 -5.51
CA SER A 49 12.05 2.34 -5.22
C SER A 49 11.64 3.12 -6.47
N ASP A 50 12.39 2.95 -7.56
CA ASP A 50 12.14 3.63 -8.83
C ASP A 50 10.79 3.22 -9.43
N SER A 51 10.41 1.94 -9.35
CA SER A 51 9.10 1.45 -9.80
C SER A 51 7.94 2.15 -9.07
N TYR A 52 8.03 2.31 -7.75
CA TYR A 52 7.02 3.00 -6.95
C TYR A 52 6.98 4.51 -7.20
N LYS A 53 8.07 5.10 -7.70
CA LYS A 53 8.12 6.50 -8.18
C LYS A 53 7.60 6.67 -9.61
N GLY A 54 7.15 5.59 -10.25
CA GLY A 54 6.64 5.60 -11.62
C GLY A 54 7.71 5.53 -12.71
N VAL A 55 8.96 5.23 -12.35
CA VAL A 55 10.02 4.97 -13.33
C VAL A 55 9.83 3.57 -13.91
N GLU A 56 9.91 3.44 -15.24
CA GLU A 56 9.84 2.14 -15.89
C GLU A 56 11.11 1.33 -15.59
N VAL A 57 10.91 0.17 -14.97
CA VAL A 57 11.97 -0.77 -14.60
C VAL A 57 11.52 -2.19 -14.92
N THR A 58 12.48 -3.06 -15.22
CA THR A 58 12.21 -4.46 -15.57
C THR A 58 12.85 -5.42 -14.57
N GLY A 59 12.33 -6.66 -14.52
CA GLY A 59 12.88 -7.73 -13.70
C GLY A 59 12.41 -7.73 -12.24
N LEU A 60 11.28 -7.08 -11.93
CA LEU A 60 10.70 -7.06 -10.58
C LEU A 60 9.51 -8.01 -10.40
N GLY A 61 9.04 -8.64 -11.49
CA GLY A 61 7.79 -9.41 -11.50
C GLY A 61 7.73 -10.54 -10.46
N ALA A 62 8.81 -11.31 -10.31
CA ALA A 62 8.88 -12.40 -9.33
C ALA A 62 8.79 -11.87 -7.88
N HIS A 63 9.44 -10.74 -7.60
CA HIS A 63 9.38 -10.08 -6.30
C HIS A 63 7.98 -9.57 -6.00
N PHE A 64 7.35 -8.86 -6.95
CA PHE A 64 5.98 -8.39 -6.80
C PHE A 64 5.00 -9.54 -6.58
N LEU A 65 5.13 -10.64 -7.34
CA LEU A 65 4.29 -11.83 -7.18
C LEU A 65 4.46 -12.50 -5.81
N CYS A 66 5.68 -12.55 -5.28
CA CYS A 66 5.95 -13.04 -3.93
C CYS A 66 5.21 -12.17 -2.89
N MET A 67 5.39 -10.85 -2.99
CA MET A 67 4.79 -9.86 -2.10
C MET A 67 3.26 -9.93 -2.14
N SER A 68 2.65 -9.92 -3.32
CA SER A 68 1.20 -9.89 -3.49
C SER A 68 0.51 -11.13 -2.94
N LYS A 69 1.12 -12.32 -3.12
CA LYS A 69 0.61 -13.59 -2.58
C LYS A 69 0.70 -13.61 -1.06
N LYS A 70 1.86 -13.29 -0.48
CA LYS A 70 2.06 -13.28 0.98
C LYS A 70 1.25 -12.20 1.69
N LEU A 71 1.01 -11.06 1.04
CA LEU A 71 0.09 -10.03 1.53
C LEU A 71 -1.38 -10.43 1.36
N GLY A 72 -1.68 -11.49 0.60
CA GLY A 72 -3.04 -12.00 0.36
C GLY A 72 -3.84 -11.17 -0.63
N MET A 73 -3.18 -10.42 -1.52
CA MET A 73 -3.83 -9.64 -2.59
C MET A 73 -3.98 -10.45 -3.89
N GLN A 74 -3.18 -11.49 -4.06
CA GLN A 74 -3.35 -12.53 -5.07
C GLN A 74 -3.43 -13.89 -4.42
N LYS A 75 -4.19 -14.79 -5.04
CA LYS A 75 -4.29 -16.20 -4.66
C LYS A 75 -3.07 -16.97 -5.14
N ASP A 76 -2.90 -18.20 -4.65
CA ASP A 76 -1.75 -19.05 -5.01
C ASP A 76 -1.66 -19.33 -6.51
N ASN A 77 -2.81 -19.39 -7.19
CA ASN A 77 -2.89 -19.57 -8.64
C ASN A 77 -2.60 -18.30 -9.46
N GLY A 78 -2.25 -17.18 -8.81
CA GLY A 78 -1.93 -15.91 -9.46
C GLY A 78 -3.13 -15.01 -9.75
N ASN A 79 -4.36 -15.45 -9.45
CA ASN A 79 -5.53 -14.61 -9.66
C ASN A 79 -5.65 -13.54 -8.57
N VAL A 80 -6.13 -12.35 -8.95
CA VAL A 80 -6.48 -11.28 -8.01
C VAL A 80 -7.47 -11.77 -6.95
N ASP A 81 -7.23 -11.43 -5.69
CA ASP A 81 -8.23 -11.53 -4.62
C ASP A 81 -8.86 -10.15 -4.37
N ARG A 82 -9.91 -9.86 -5.14
CA ARG A 82 -10.60 -8.57 -5.11
C ARG A 82 -11.20 -8.24 -3.75
N GLU A 83 -11.75 -9.24 -3.06
CA GLU A 83 -12.34 -9.04 -1.74
C GLU A 83 -11.25 -8.75 -0.69
N ALA A 84 -10.08 -9.40 -0.79
CA ALA A 84 -8.95 -9.07 0.07
C ALA A 84 -8.41 -7.66 -0.16
N ILE A 85 -8.30 -7.22 -1.43
CA ILE A 85 -7.90 -5.86 -1.78
C ILE A 85 -8.91 -4.84 -1.22
N LYS A 86 -10.22 -5.10 -1.38
CA LYS A 86 -11.28 -4.25 -0.83
C LYS A 86 -11.19 -4.09 0.68
N ARG A 87 -11.00 -5.19 1.42
CA ARG A 87 -10.84 -5.13 2.89
C ARG A 87 -9.64 -4.25 3.28
N LYS A 88 -8.48 -4.45 2.65
CA LYS A 88 -7.27 -3.67 2.95
C LYS A 88 -7.41 -2.19 2.60
N LEU A 89 -8.05 -1.86 1.47
CA LEU A 89 -8.32 -0.48 1.10
C LEU A 89 -9.36 0.17 2.02
N SER A 90 -10.30 -0.59 2.58
CA SER A 90 -11.29 -0.06 3.53
C SER A 90 -10.68 0.35 4.87
N ASP A 91 -9.49 -0.15 5.20
CA ASP A 91 -8.74 0.27 6.39
C ASP A 91 -8.26 1.73 6.27
N VAL A 92 -8.14 2.26 5.04
CA VAL A 92 -7.62 3.61 4.76
C VAL A 92 -8.64 4.53 4.06
N ILE A 93 -9.58 3.98 3.28
CA ILE A 93 -10.60 4.74 2.55
C ILE A 93 -11.96 4.46 3.18
N THR A 94 -12.47 5.45 3.91
CA THR A 94 -13.76 5.38 4.61
C THR A 94 -14.95 5.80 3.73
N VAL A 95 -14.71 6.57 2.66
CA VAL A 95 -15.76 7.05 1.76
C VAL A 95 -16.13 5.92 0.77
N PRO A 96 -17.38 5.41 0.79
CA PRO A 96 -17.75 4.21 0.01
C PRO A 96 -17.51 4.32 -1.49
N GLU A 97 -17.81 5.48 -2.09
CA GLU A 97 -17.62 5.71 -3.52
C GLU A 97 -16.14 5.69 -3.92
N LYS A 98 -15.27 6.29 -3.09
CA LYS A 98 -13.81 6.28 -3.30
C LYS A 98 -13.21 4.90 -3.05
N LEU A 99 -13.73 4.16 -2.08
CA LEU A 99 -13.32 2.78 -1.83
C LEU A 99 -13.64 1.91 -3.05
N GLN A 100 -14.86 2.04 -3.59
CA GLN A 100 -15.28 1.29 -4.75
C GLN A 100 -14.44 1.64 -5.98
N GLU A 101 -14.19 2.93 -6.21
CA GLU A 101 -13.29 3.41 -7.26
C GLU A 101 -11.87 2.82 -7.13
N ALA A 102 -11.29 2.84 -5.94
CA ALA A 102 -9.96 2.29 -5.68
C ALA A 102 -9.91 0.78 -5.92
N VAL A 103 -10.94 0.03 -5.50
CA VAL A 103 -11.04 -1.40 -5.75
C VAL A 103 -11.12 -1.69 -7.25
N ASP A 104 -11.94 -0.95 -7.99
CA ASP A 104 -12.10 -1.17 -9.43
C ASP A 104 -10.82 -0.86 -10.21
N LYS A 105 -10.02 0.10 -9.75
CA LYS A 105 -8.71 0.42 -10.32
C LYS A 105 -7.62 -0.57 -9.92
N CYS A 106 -7.57 -1.00 -8.66
CA CYS A 106 -6.46 -1.81 -8.17
C CYS A 106 -6.66 -3.31 -8.34
N ALA A 107 -7.88 -3.83 -8.23
CA ALA A 107 -8.16 -5.26 -8.32
C ALA A 107 -8.34 -5.73 -9.78
N VAL A 108 -7.38 -5.41 -10.65
CA VAL A 108 -7.43 -5.70 -12.08
C VAL A 108 -6.50 -6.88 -12.41
N GLN A 109 -7.08 -7.94 -12.96
CA GLN A 109 -6.33 -9.07 -13.49
C GLN A 109 -5.59 -8.65 -14.77
N LYS A 110 -4.29 -8.96 -14.85
CA LYS A 110 -3.47 -8.76 -16.06
C LYS A 110 -3.17 -10.09 -16.75
N ALA A 111 -2.42 -10.02 -17.85
CA ALA A 111 -2.08 -11.16 -18.68
C ALA A 111 -1.27 -12.23 -17.93
N THR A 112 -0.36 -11.80 -17.05
CA THR A 112 0.44 -12.71 -16.21
C THR A 112 0.18 -12.45 -14.72
N PRO A 113 0.42 -13.46 -13.84
CA PRO A 113 0.41 -13.26 -12.40
C PRO A 113 1.36 -12.15 -11.93
N GLU A 114 2.53 -12.04 -12.52
CA GLU A 114 3.56 -11.03 -12.22
C GLU A 114 3.09 -9.61 -12.57
N ASP A 115 2.56 -9.40 -13.78
CA ASP A 115 2.01 -8.10 -14.19
C ASP A 115 0.83 -7.71 -13.30
N THR A 116 0.04 -8.70 -12.89
CA THR A 116 -1.08 -8.50 -11.97
C THR A 116 -0.57 -8.07 -10.60
N ALA A 117 0.49 -8.71 -10.11
CA ALA A 117 1.12 -8.39 -8.83
C ALA A 117 1.66 -6.96 -8.81
N GLU A 118 2.42 -6.60 -9.85
CA GLU A 118 2.97 -5.26 -10.01
C GLU A 118 1.87 -4.21 -10.04
N HIS A 119 0.83 -4.41 -10.86
CA HIS A 119 -0.31 -3.50 -10.95
C HIS A 119 -1.00 -3.32 -9.60
N VAL A 120 -1.33 -4.42 -8.93
CA VAL A 120 -2.06 -4.41 -7.66
C VAL A 120 -1.25 -3.69 -6.59
N LEU A 121 0.04 -4.00 -6.45
CA LEU A 121 0.89 -3.42 -5.39
C LEU A 121 1.16 -1.93 -5.63
N LYS A 122 1.42 -1.51 -6.86
CA LYS A 122 1.63 -0.08 -7.20
C LYS A 122 0.34 0.71 -7.02
N CYS A 123 -0.79 0.21 -7.52
CA CYS A 123 -2.08 0.87 -7.32
C CYS A 123 -2.44 0.96 -5.82
N PHE A 124 -2.23 -0.11 -5.05
CA PHE A 124 -2.47 -0.09 -3.62
C PHE A 124 -1.57 0.94 -2.91
N HIS A 125 -0.31 1.08 -3.33
CA HIS A 125 0.60 2.10 -2.83
C HIS A 125 0.10 3.53 -3.09
N ASP A 126 -0.51 3.80 -4.24
CA ASP A 126 -1.06 5.13 -4.55
C ASP A 126 -2.22 5.52 -3.63
N TYR A 127 -3.01 4.54 -3.17
CA TYR A 127 -4.17 4.78 -2.30
C TYR A 127 -3.87 4.70 -0.81
N ALA A 128 -2.98 3.80 -0.39
CA ALA A 128 -2.71 3.48 1.01
C ALA A 128 -1.26 3.78 1.44
N GLY A 129 -0.36 3.93 0.46
CA GLY A 129 1.09 3.94 0.60
C GLY A 129 1.76 5.31 0.57
N HIS A 130 1.04 6.43 0.45
CA HIS A 130 1.64 7.77 0.66
C HIS A 130 2.17 8.01 2.10
N VAL A 131 2.14 6.99 2.97
CA VAL A 131 2.80 6.95 4.29
C VAL A 131 4.06 6.06 4.32
N LEU A 132 4.33 5.29 3.26
CA LEU A 132 5.53 4.44 3.16
C LEU A 132 6.79 5.22 2.71
N HIS A 133 6.62 6.44 2.19
CA HIS A 133 7.71 7.43 2.02
C HIS A 133 7.96 8.27 3.28
N ALA A 134 7.96 7.64 4.46
CA ALA A 134 8.57 8.20 5.66
C ALA A 134 9.95 7.57 5.94
N HIS A 135 10.66 7.12 4.90
CA HIS A 135 12.11 6.98 5.00
C HIS A 135 12.72 8.36 4.76
N ASP A 136 13.18 8.95 5.86
CA ASP A 136 14.28 9.90 5.97
C ASP A 136 14.99 10.25 4.65
N HIS A 137 14.68 11.45 4.13
CA HIS A 137 15.68 12.27 3.46
C HIS A 137 15.88 13.54 4.29
N HIS A 138 16.43 13.37 5.49
CA HIS A 138 17.22 14.40 6.14
C HIS A 138 18.64 14.34 5.56
N HIS A 139 18.91 15.22 4.59
CA HIS A 139 20.25 15.74 4.30
C HIS A 139 20.15 17.25 4.21
#